data_AF-A0A7C9AF97-F1
#
_entry.id   AF-A0A7C9AF97-F1
#
_cell.length_a   1.000
_cell.length_b   1.000
_cell.length_c   1.000
_cell.angle_alpha   90.00
_cell.angle_beta   90.00
_cell.angle_gamma   90.00
#
_symmetry.space_group_name_H-M   'P 1'
#
loop_
_entity.id
_entity.type
_entity.pdbx_description
1 polymer ?
#
loop_
_entity_poly.entity_id
_entity_poly.type
_entity_poly.pdbx_seq_one_letter_code
_entity_poly.pdbx_strand_id
1 'polypeptide(L)'
;YLPNLILQLSLKLVPPVMLFLSSIQGYISYSEIQRSACYKFLWFIIWNVFFANVLSGSVLNQLSFLLDLKSIPSHLAVGVPAQASFFIAYVVTLGWTSTLSELFCVVQFIQSLLQKCCCRCCRNRSKTDEFEVSDMAYHREIPRILFFGLLGITYFFLAPLILPFLLIYFFLAYIIFKNQFINVYAPKFETAGKFWPIVHNSMIFSLVLMHAIALGIFTLKKVPLASTLIFPLPVLTLLFNEYCRKRFLPNFITYSAQTLIKKDRQDCNDPHMPEFFDKLITAYKDPALFRAQFSDSNGRRTPNHLDDHAAP
;
A
#
# COMPACT_ATOMS: atom_id res chain seq x y z
N TYR A 1 -4.90 6.10 29.75
CA TYR A 1 -5.91 6.04 28.68
C TYR A 1 -5.67 7.07 27.57
N LEU A 2 -5.51 8.35 27.91
CA LEU A 2 -5.20 9.44 26.95
C LEU A 2 -4.02 9.15 25.99
N PRO A 3 -2.87 8.60 26.45
CA PRO A 3 -1.74 8.32 25.55
C PRO A 3 -2.03 7.26 24.48
N ASN A 4 -2.78 6.21 24.84
CA ASN A 4 -3.18 5.15 23.90
C ASN A 4 -4.18 5.68 22.86
N LEU A 5 -5.09 6.57 23.27
CA LEU A 5 -6.08 7.18 22.37
C LEU A 5 -5.42 8.15 21.38
N ILE A 6 -4.44 8.93 21.84
CA ILE A 6 -3.62 9.81 20.97
C ILE A 6 -2.80 8.97 19.97
N LEU A 7 -2.22 7.86 20.40
CA LEU A 7 -1.48 6.96 19.51
C LEU A 7 -2.41 6.34 18.44
N GLN A 8 -3.60 5.88 18.81
CA GLN A 8 -4.55 5.34 17.84
C GLN A 8 -5.09 6.39 16.87
N LEU A 9 -5.35 7.61 17.35
CA LEU A 9 -5.82 8.71 16.51
C LEU A 9 -4.73 9.14 15.52
N SER A 10 -3.49 9.29 15.98
CA SER A 10 -2.35 9.62 15.11
C SER A 10 -2.11 8.55 14.05
N LEU A 11 -2.16 7.26 14.40
CA LEU A 11 -2.00 6.17 13.43
C LEU A 11 -3.12 6.12 12.37
N LYS A 12 -4.35 6.56 12.71
CA LYS A 12 -5.45 6.69 11.74
C LYS A 12 -5.30 7.93 10.85
N LEU A 13 -4.73 9.01 11.37
CA LEU A 13 -4.52 10.28 10.65
C LEU A 13 -3.31 10.24 9.71
N VAL A 14 -2.32 9.38 9.96
CA VAL A 14 -1.10 9.34 9.17
C VAL A 14 -1.33 9.01 7.68
N PRO A 15 -2.09 7.95 7.29
CA PRO A 15 -2.31 7.64 5.88
C PRO A 15 -2.88 8.80 5.04
N PRO A 16 -3.96 9.51 5.45
CA PRO A 16 -4.47 10.63 4.67
C PRO A 16 -3.50 11.82 4.62
N VAL A 17 -2.73 12.07 5.70
CA VAL A 17 -1.67 13.11 5.68
C VAL A 17 -0.57 12.75 4.67
N MET A 18 -0.14 11.50 4.62
CA MET A 18 0.88 11.06 3.64
C MET A 18 0.38 11.13 2.20
N LEU A 19 -0.91 10.88 1.98
CA LEU A 19 -1.55 11.08 0.68
C LEU A 19 -1.56 12.56 0.30
N PHE A 20 -1.98 13.44 1.20
CA PHE A 20 -1.99 14.89 0.99
C PHE A 20 -0.59 15.44 0.68
N LEU A 21 0.43 15.06 1.45
CA LEU A 21 1.81 15.42 1.19
C LEU A 21 2.30 14.92 -0.17
N SER A 22 1.81 13.76 -0.62
CA SER A 22 2.16 13.22 -1.94
C SER A 22 1.44 13.95 -3.08
N SER A 23 0.22 14.44 -2.86
CA SER A 23 -0.50 15.27 -3.84
C SER A 23 0.18 16.62 -4.05
N ILE A 24 0.72 17.24 -2.99
CA ILE A 24 1.45 18.52 -3.08
C ILE A 24 2.73 18.40 -3.92
N GLN A 25 3.32 17.20 -4.02
CA GLN A 25 4.54 16.99 -4.81
C GLN A 25 4.32 17.16 -6.32
N GLY A 26 3.08 17.24 -6.79
CA GLY A 26 2.78 17.53 -8.20
C GLY A 26 2.96 16.35 -9.14
N TYR A 27 2.72 15.12 -8.68
CA TYR A 27 2.62 13.98 -9.62
C TYR A 27 1.41 14.16 -10.53
N ILE A 28 1.58 13.82 -11.81
CA ILE A 28 0.53 13.95 -12.83
C ILE A 28 -0.53 12.86 -12.65
N SER A 29 -0.12 11.64 -12.28
CA SER A 29 -1.00 10.49 -12.21
C SER A 29 -1.39 10.13 -10.76
N TYR A 30 -2.66 9.74 -10.57
CA TYR A 30 -3.17 9.32 -9.26
C TYR A 30 -2.45 8.07 -8.72
N SER A 31 -2.08 7.14 -9.61
CA SER A 31 -1.34 5.93 -9.27
C SER A 31 0.04 6.24 -8.70
N GLU A 32 0.73 7.27 -9.21
CA GLU A 32 2.02 7.72 -8.67
C GLU A 32 1.89 8.42 -7.32
N ILE A 33 0.85 9.24 -7.13
CA ILE A 33 0.54 9.84 -5.83
C ILE A 33 0.35 8.74 -4.79
N GLN A 34 -0.48 7.73 -5.09
CA GLN A 34 -0.71 6.60 -4.19
C GLN A 34 0.56 5.79 -3.93
N ARG A 35 1.39 5.54 -4.96
CA ARG A 35 2.66 4.84 -4.82
C ARG A 35 3.64 5.60 -3.92
N SER A 36 3.72 6.91 -4.09
CA SER A 36 4.57 7.77 -3.27
C SER A 36 4.07 7.82 -1.82
N ALA A 37 2.76 7.93 -1.60
CA ALA A 37 2.15 7.89 -0.29
C ALA A 37 2.38 6.54 0.41
N CYS A 38 2.26 5.43 -0.31
CA CYS A 38 2.57 4.07 0.16
C CYS A 38 4.01 3.99 0.69
N TYR A 39 4.98 4.47 -0.08
CA TYR A 39 6.39 4.44 0.31
C TYR A 39 6.67 5.28 1.57
N LYS A 40 6.11 6.50 1.63
CA LYS A 40 6.23 7.37 2.80
C LYS A 40 5.60 6.76 4.05
N PHE A 41 4.40 6.18 3.91
CA PHE A 41 3.71 5.55 5.03
C PHE A 41 4.44 4.31 5.53
N LEU A 42 5.02 3.50 4.65
CA LEU A 42 5.86 2.35 5.01
C LEU A 42 7.06 2.77 5.86
N TRP A 43 7.82 3.78 5.44
CA TRP A 43 8.95 4.25 6.24
C TRP A 43 8.49 4.89 7.55
N PHE A 44 7.39 5.63 7.53
CA PHE A 44 6.83 6.21 8.74
C PHE A 44 6.46 5.13 9.77
N ILE A 45 5.75 4.07 9.37
CA ILE A 45 5.32 3.02 10.30
C ILE A 45 6.53 2.23 10.82
N ILE A 46 7.54 1.98 10.00
CA ILE A 46 8.79 1.34 10.42
C ILE A 46 9.50 2.20 11.48
N TRP A 47 9.73 3.48 11.21
CA TRP A 47 10.45 4.35 12.15
C TRP A 47 9.65 4.62 13.43
N ASN A 48 8.36 4.92 13.32
CA ASN A 48 7.55 5.32 14.48
C ASN A 48 7.00 4.13 15.27
N VAL A 49 6.57 3.05 14.61
CA VAL A 49 5.96 1.92 15.32
C VAL A 49 7.00 0.86 15.69
N PHE A 50 7.98 0.57 14.83
CA PHE A 50 9.02 -0.39 15.18
C PHE A 50 10.15 0.28 15.96
N PHE A 51 10.93 1.17 15.33
CA PHE A 51 12.13 1.73 15.96
C PHE A 51 11.81 2.57 17.18
N ALA A 52 10.81 3.44 17.16
CA ALA A 52 10.51 4.28 18.32
C ALA A 52 10.03 3.46 19.53
N ASN A 53 9.27 2.36 19.36
CA ASN A 53 8.88 1.51 20.50
C ASN A 53 10.06 0.69 21.04
N VAL A 54 10.91 0.16 20.16
CA VAL A 54 12.13 -0.58 20.54
C VAL A 54 13.12 0.33 21.26
N LEU A 55 13.32 1.55 20.75
CA LEU A 55 14.24 2.52 21.34
C LEU A 55 13.64 3.17 22.58
N SER A 56 12.35 3.50 22.64
CA SER A 56 11.72 4.11 23.81
C SER A 56 11.88 3.28 25.09
N GLY A 57 11.76 1.95 24.98
CA GLY A 57 12.04 1.03 26.09
C GLY A 57 13.49 1.04 26.57
N SER A 58 14.42 1.50 25.73
CA SER A 58 15.86 1.60 26.02
C SER A 58 16.34 3.02 26.38
N VAL A 59 15.66 4.06 25.86
CA VAL A 59 16.09 5.48 25.85
C VAL A 59 15.78 6.21 27.16
N LEU A 60 14.75 5.80 27.91
CA LEU A 60 14.39 6.48 29.17
C LEU A 60 15.49 6.43 30.24
N ASN A 61 16.46 5.52 30.13
CA ASN A 61 17.54 5.39 31.11
C ASN A 61 18.88 6.01 30.70
N GLN A 62 19.05 6.44 29.45
CA GLN A 62 20.40 6.73 28.93
C GLN A 62 20.35 7.76 27.76
N LEU A 63 19.87 8.99 27.97
CA LEU A 63 19.68 9.97 26.87
C LEU A 63 20.99 10.45 26.18
N SER A 64 22.18 10.10 26.69
CA SER A 64 23.47 10.66 26.25
C SER A 64 24.26 9.83 25.22
N PHE A 65 23.82 8.63 24.79
CA PHE A 65 24.60 7.76 23.88
C PHE A 65 24.04 7.64 22.45
N LEU A 66 22.89 8.28 22.14
CA LEU A 66 22.22 8.18 20.84
C LEU A 66 23.01 8.76 19.64
N LEU A 67 24.20 9.30 19.88
CA LEU A 67 25.08 9.87 18.85
C LEU A 67 26.20 8.91 18.38
N ASP A 68 26.38 7.76 19.02
CA ASP A 68 27.38 6.77 18.58
C ASP A 68 26.76 5.73 17.64
N LEU A 69 27.00 5.88 16.33
CA LEU A 69 26.55 4.95 15.28
C LEU A 69 26.98 3.49 15.54
N LYS A 70 28.06 3.29 16.30
CA LYS A 70 28.62 1.98 16.65
C LYS A 70 27.80 1.20 17.68
N SER A 71 26.97 1.86 18.48
CA SER A 71 26.19 1.21 19.56
C SER A 71 24.78 0.80 19.11
N ILE A 72 24.30 1.27 17.95
CA ILE A 72 22.94 1.01 17.46
C ILE A 72 22.61 -0.50 17.42
N PRO A 73 23.43 -1.39 16.82
CA PRO A 73 23.12 -2.81 16.77
C PRO A 73 23.04 -3.48 18.14
N SER A 74 23.87 -3.05 19.11
CA SER A 74 23.81 -3.58 20.48
C SER A 74 22.56 -3.14 21.23
N HIS A 75 22.09 -1.92 21.03
CA HIS A 75 20.84 -1.46 21.66
C HIS A 75 19.62 -2.17 21.05
N LEU A 76 19.61 -2.35 19.73
CA LEU A 76 18.57 -3.15 19.07
C LEU A 76 18.56 -4.60 19.56
N ALA A 77 19.73 -5.19 19.78
CA ALA A 77 19.84 -6.57 20.26
C ALA A 77 19.20 -6.79 21.64
N VAL A 78 19.17 -5.77 22.49
CA VAL A 78 18.51 -5.85 23.82
C VAL A 78 17.05 -5.40 23.73
N GLY A 79 16.77 -4.31 23.03
CA GLY A 79 15.44 -3.71 22.96
C GLY A 79 14.44 -4.51 22.13
N VAL A 80 14.86 -5.11 21.01
CA VAL A 80 13.94 -5.84 20.11
C VAL A 80 13.34 -7.05 20.82
N PRO A 81 14.10 -7.98 21.43
CA PRO A 81 13.52 -9.13 22.13
C PRO A 81 12.64 -8.71 23.31
N ALA A 82 12.99 -7.64 24.05
CA ALA A 82 12.21 -7.14 25.18
C ALA A 82 10.79 -6.70 24.78
N GLN A 83 10.62 -6.20 23.55
CA GLN A 83 9.32 -5.75 23.03
C GLN A 83 8.52 -6.84 22.29
N ALA A 84 8.97 -8.10 22.29
CA ALA A 84 8.27 -9.17 21.57
C ALA A 84 6.80 -9.33 21.99
N SER A 85 6.52 -9.33 23.30
CA SER A 85 5.16 -9.45 23.83
C SER A 85 4.24 -8.31 23.38
N PHE A 86 4.78 -7.09 23.29
CA PHE A 86 4.05 -5.93 22.77
C PHE A 86 3.68 -6.13 21.29
N PHE A 87 4.62 -6.57 20.46
CA PHE A 87 4.33 -6.79 19.03
C PHE A 87 3.41 -7.98 18.77
N ILE A 88 3.48 -9.04 19.58
CA ILE A 88 2.51 -10.14 19.53
C ILE A 88 1.10 -9.61 19.82
N ALA A 89 0.93 -8.84 20.90
CA ALA A 89 -0.34 -8.21 21.23
C ALA A 89 -0.79 -7.23 20.12
N TYR A 90 0.14 -6.46 19.55
CA TYR A 90 -0.13 -5.54 18.43
C TYR A 90 -0.69 -6.29 17.21
N VAL A 91 -0.10 -7.42 16.82
CA VAL A 91 -0.58 -8.25 15.69
C VAL A 91 -1.98 -8.79 15.96
N VAL A 92 -2.24 -9.32 17.16
CA VAL A 92 -3.55 -9.87 17.51
C VAL A 92 -4.60 -8.76 17.60
N THR A 93 -4.31 -7.67 18.31
CA THR A 93 -5.29 -6.60 18.54
C THR A 93 -5.53 -5.75 17.30
N LEU A 94 -4.49 -5.28 16.62
CA LEU A 94 -4.66 -4.38 15.48
C LEU A 94 -4.73 -5.12 14.14
N GLY A 95 -3.96 -6.19 13.97
CA GLY A 95 -4.00 -7.00 12.75
C GLY A 95 -5.37 -7.65 12.58
N TRP A 96 -5.79 -8.49 13.54
CA TRP A 96 -7.04 -9.23 13.40
C TRP A 96 -8.26 -8.31 13.42
N THR A 97 -8.31 -7.34 14.33
CA THR A 97 -9.46 -6.40 14.41
C THR A 97 -9.56 -5.55 13.15
N SER A 98 -8.45 -5.07 12.58
CA SER A 98 -8.50 -4.29 11.34
C SER A 98 -8.98 -5.15 10.17
N THR A 99 -8.46 -6.37 10.04
CA THR A 99 -8.84 -7.29 8.96
C THR A 99 -10.31 -7.71 9.08
N LEU A 100 -10.81 -7.99 10.28
CA LEU A 100 -12.22 -8.27 10.53
C LEU A 100 -13.10 -7.04 10.26
N SER A 101 -12.64 -5.83 10.62
CA SER A 101 -13.38 -4.59 10.32
C SER A 101 -13.49 -4.34 8.82
N GLU A 102 -12.49 -4.73 8.02
CA GLU A 102 -12.53 -4.67 6.56
C GLU A 102 -13.50 -5.73 5.99
N LEU A 103 -13.56 -6.94 6.58
CA LEU A 103 -14.56 -7.96 6.20
C LEU A 103 -15.99 -7.45 6.38
N PHE A 104 -16.30 -6.82 7.51
CA PHE A 104 -17.62 -6.24 7.74
C PHE A 104 -17.87 -4.96 6.93
N CYS A 105 -16.90 -4.50 6.12
CA CYS A 105 -16.94 -3.24 5.39
C CYS A 105 -17.45 -2.08 6.26
N VAL A 106 -17.10 -2.05 7.56
CA VAL A 106 -17.76 -1.16 8.55
C VAL A 106 -17.65 0.31 8.14
N VAL A 107 -16.51 0.70 7.58
CA VAL A 107 -16.28 2.07 7.09
C VAL A 107 -17.19 2.40 5.91
N GLN A 108 -17.32 1.50 4.93
CA GLN A 108 -18.20 1.70 3.77
C GLN A 108 -19.67 1.71 4.19
N PHE A 109 -20.05 0.83 5.12
CA PHE A 109 -21.40 0.80 5.68
C PHE A 109 -21.73 2.12 6.40
N ILE A 110 -20.84 2.61 7.28
CA ILE A 110 -21.03 3.88 7.99
C ILE A 110 -21.06 5.05 7.01
N GLN A 111 -20.17 5.11 6.01
CA GLN A 111 -20.20 6.16 4.98
C GLN A 111 -21.51 6.15 4.20
N SER A 112 -21.98 4.97 3.79
CA SER A 112 -23.26 4.84 3.09
C SER A 112 -24.44 5.28 3.98
N LEU A 113 -24.39 5.01 5.29
CA LEU A 113 -25.39 5.46 6.23
C LEU A 113 -25.33 6.97 6.47
N LEU A 114 -24.14 7.54 6.61
CA LEU A 114 -23.94 8.99 6.77
C LEU A 114 -24.40 9.73 5.52
N GLN A 115 -24.04 9.26 4.33
CA GLN A 115 -24.47 9.82 3.05
C GLN A 115 -25.98 9.70 2.89
N LYS A 116 -26.58 8.53 3.20
CA LYS A 116 -28.05 8.38 3.22
C LYS A 116 -28.72 9.32 4.22
N CYS A 117 -28.11 9.56 5.38
CA CYS A 117 -28.65 10.46 6.41
C CYS A 117 -28.54 11.94 5.96
N CYS A 118 -27.40 12.33 5.41
CA CYS A 118 -27.13 13.71 4.95
C CYS A 118 -27.90 14.05 3.66
N CYS A 119 -27.97 13.13 2.69
CA CYS A 119 -28.77 13.28 1.48
C CYS A 119 -30.29 13.23 1.75
N ARG A 120 -30.74 12.70 2.89
CA ARG A 120 -32.15 12.82 3.32
C ARG A 120 -32.50 14.26 3.71
N CYS A 121 -31.53 15.10 4.07
CA CYS A 121 -31.69 16.53 4.32
C CYS A 121 -31.52 17.40 3.06
N CYS A 122 -30.67 17.01 2.11
CA CYS A 122 -30.42 17.74 0.86
C CYS A 122 -31.13 17.08 -0.33
N ARG A 123 -32.42 17.39 -0.49
CA ARG A 123 -33.26 16.91 -1.58
C ARG A 123 -32.89 17.58 -2.91
N ASN A 124 -32.10 16.90 -3.74
CA ASN A 124 -32.28 16.88 -5.20
C ASN A 124 -31.58 15.67 -5.81
N ARG A 125 -32.41 14.68 -6.18
CA ARG A 125 -32.01 13.40 -6.73
C ARG A 125 -31.70 13.57 -8.22
N SER A 126 -30.44 13.84 -8.57
CA SER A 126 -29.98 13.55 -9.92
C SER A 126 -29.97 12.03 -10.09
N LYS A 127 -30.55 11.51 -11.17
CA LYS A 127 -30.66 10.07 -11.45
C LYS A 127 -29.34 9.45 -11.98
N THR A 128 -28.22 10.17 -11.82
CA THR A 128 -26.87 9.76 -12.22
C THR A 128 -25.94 9.64 -11.01
N ASP A 129 -26.49 9.30 -9.83
CA ASP A 129 -25.67 8.79 -8.73
C ASP A 129 -25.29 7.34 -9.08
N GLU A 130 -24.34 7.20 -10.03
CA GLU A 130 -23.54 5.97 -10.10
C GLU A 130 -22.98 5.74 -8.70
N PHE A 131 -23.37 4.62 -8.09
CA PHE A 131 -22.92 4.23 -6.76
C PHE A 131 -21.39 4.33 -6.75
N GLU A 132 -20.81 5.31 -6.05
CA GLU A 132 -19.34 5.45 -5.97
C GLU A 132 -18.79 4.18 -5.33
N VAL A 133 -18.30 3.27 -6.18
CA VAL A 133 -17.79 1.98 -5.75
C VAL A 133 -16.53 2.23 -4.94
N SER A 134 -16.42 1.57 -3.79
CA SER A 134 -15.31 1.77 -2.88
C SER A 134 -14.00 1.30 -3.52
N ASP A 135 -13.00 2.18 -3.55
CA ASP A 135 -11.66 1.85 -4.05
C ASP A 135 -10.80 1.26 -2.92
N MET A 136 -9.86 0.41 -3.31
CA MET A 136 -8.87 -0.10 -2.38
C MET A 136 -7.86 1.01 -2.05
N ALA A 137 -7.68 1.29 -0.76
CA ALA A 137 -6.65 2.22 -0.30
C ALA A 137 -5.25 1.57 -0.33
N TYR A 138 -4.67 1.37 -1.53
CA TYR A 138 -3.35 0.73 -1.72
C TYR A 138 -2.27 1.34 -0.84
N HIS A 139 -2.25 2.67 -0.74
CA HIS A 139 -1.30 3.42 0.07
C HIS A 139 -1.36 3.12 1.58
N ARG A 140 -2.48 2.57 2.08
CA ARG A 140 -2.70 2.22 3.49
C ARG A 140 -2.50 0.73 3.75
N GLU A 141 -3.08 -0.13 2.91
CA GLU A 141 -3.07 -1.57 3.15
C GLU A 141 -1.72 -2.22 2.83
N ILE A 142 -1.06 -1.83 1.72
CA ILE A 142 0.25 -2.41 1.34
C ILE A 142 1.28 -2.19 2.47
N PRO A 143 1.48 -0.97 3.01
CA PRO A 143 2.46 -0.76 4.07
C PRO A 143 2.14 -1.51 5.37
N ARG A 144 0.86 -1.71 5.70
CA ARG A 144 0.46 -2.47 6.89
C ARG A 144 0.83 -3.95 6.76
N ILE A 145 0.52 -4.56 5.62
CA ILE A 145 0.86 -5.96 5.34
C ILE A 145 2.39 -6.14 5.35
N LEU A 146 3.12 -5.23 4.70
CA LEU A 146 4.59 -5.24 4.70
C LEU A 146 5.19 -5.07 6.09
N PHE A 147 4.60 -4.22 6.94
CA PHE A 147 5.03 -4.05 8.32
C PHE A 147 4.87 -5.33 9.15
N PHE A 148 3.75 -6.06 8.99
CA PHE A 148 3.59 -7.36 9.62
C PHE A 148 4.57 -8.41 9.09
N GLY A 149 4.89 -8.36 7.80
CA GLY A 149 5.98 -9.15 7.21
C GLY A 149 7.34 -8.86 7.85
N LEU A 150 7.65 -7.57 8.07
CA LEU A 150 8.86 -7.13 8.76
C LEU A 150 8.92 -7.67 10.19
N LEU A 151 7.81 -7.59 10.94
CA LEU A 151 7.74 -8.15 12.29
C LEU A 151 7.98 -9.66 12.28
N GLY A 152 7.37 -10.40 11.34
CA GLY A 152 7.58 -11.84 11.20
C GLY A 152 9.05 -12.20 10.94
N ILE A 153 9.68 -11.54 9.96
CA ILE A 153 11.10 -11.75 9.63
C ILE A 153 12.02 -11.32 10.78
N THR A 154 11.66 -10.28 11.53
CA THR A 154 12.51 -9.82 12.63
C THR A 154 12.44 -10.75 13.84
N TYR A 155 11.23 -11.24 14.16
CA TYR A 155 10.96 -11.98 15.40
C TYR A 155 10.96 -13.51 15.24
N PHE A 156 11.10 -14.08 14.04
CA PHE A 156 10.98 -15.54 13.83
C PHE A 156 11.90 -16.37 14.75
N PHE A 157 13.14 -15.91 14.98
CA PHE A 157 14.12 -16.60 15.82
C PHE A 157 14.16 -16.06 17.26
N LEU A 158 13.60 -14.88 17.51
CA LEU A 158 13.58 -14.23 18.83
C LEU A 158 12.40 -14.70 19.67
N ALA A 159 11.23 -14.73 19.05
CA ALA A 159 9.96 -15.05 19.67
C ALA A 159 9.10 -15.81 18.65
N PRO A 160 9.37 -17.11 18.42
CA PRO A 160 8.71 -17.91 17.38
C PRO A 160 7.19 -17.97 17.55
N LEU A 161 6.68 -17.69 18.76
CA LEU A 161 5.26 -17.59 19.06
C LEU A 161 4.54 -16.51 18.24
N ILE A 162 5.22 -15.50 17.70
CA ILE A 162 4.60 -14.49 16.82
C ILE A 162 4.15 -15.07 15.46
N LEU A 163 4.84 -16.10 14.97
CA LEU A 163 4.61 -16.69 13.65
C LEU A 163 3.21 -17.28 13.48
N PRO A 164 2.67 -18.11 14.40
CA PRO A 164 1.30 -18.62 14.24
C PRO A 164 0.26 -17.50 14.22
N PHE A 165 0.41 -16.43 15.01
CA PHE A 165 -0.52 -15.30 14.98
C PHE A 165 -0.46 -14.53 13.66
N LEU A 166 0.74 -14.35 13.10
CA LEU A 166 0.94 -13.76 11.78
C LEU A 166 0.41 -14.66 10.65
N LEU A 167 0.60 -15.97 10.75
CA LEU A 167 0.09 -16.93 9.77
C LEU A 167 -1.44 -16.86 9.68
N ILE A 168 -2.11 -16.86 10.84
CA ILE A 168 -3.57 -16.69 10.92
C ILE A 168 -3.99 -15.35 10.31
N TYR A 169 -3.27 -14.27 10.62
CA TYR A 169 -3.51 -12.96 10.03
C TYR A 169 -3.40 -12.99 8.50
N PHE A 170 -2.32 -13.53 7.93
CA PHE A 170 -2.13 -13.58 6.48
C PHE A 170 -3.15 -14.49 5.79
N PHE A 171 -3.52 -15.61 6.41
CA PHE A 171 -4.56 -16.50 5.90
C PHE A 171 -5.93 -15.80 5.87
N LEU A 172 -6.29 -15.12 6.95
CA LEU A 172 -7.54 -14.38 7.04
C LEU A 172 -7.55 -13.19 6.07
N ALA A 173 -6.45 -12.44 5.99
CA ALA A 173 -6.27 -11.35 5.04
C ALA A 173 -6.39 -11.84 3.59
N TYR A 174 -5.81 -13.00 3.24
CA TYR A 174 -5.93 -13.57 1.90
C TYR A 174 -7.39 -13.87 1.54
N ILE A 175 -8.14 -14.55 2.41
CA ILE A 175 -9.55 -14.88 2.15
C ILE A 175 -10.39 -13.60 2.00
N ILE A 176 -10.20 -12.64 2.91
CA ILE A 176 -10.99 -11.40 2.91
C ILE A 176 -10.66 -10.56 1.69
N PHE A 177 -9.38 -10.24 1.45
CA PHE A 177 -9.02 -9.41 0.31
C PHE A 177 -9.40 -10.09 -1.02
N LYS A 178 -9.26 -11.42 -1.14
CA LYS A 178 -9.75 -12.14 -2.33
C LYS A 178 -11.25 -11.94 -2.54
N ASN A 179 -12.05 -12.06 -1.49
CA ASN A 179 -13.50 -11.80 -1.58
C ASN A 179 -13.80 -10.34 -1.95
N GLN A 180 -13.09 -9.39 -1.33
CA GLN A 180 -13.28 -7.95 -1.58
C GLN A 180 -12.89 -7.56 -3.01
N PHE A 181 -11.79 -8.09 -3.55
CA PHE A 181 -11.38 -7.84 -4.94
C PHE A 181 -12.37 -8.38 -5.98
N ILE A 182 -13.09 -9.47 -5.67
CA ILE A 182 -14.07 -10.05 -6.59
C ILE A 182 -15.43 -9.33 -6.48
N ASN A 183 -15.85 -8.99 -5.27
CA ASN A 183 -17.24 -8.61 -5.00
C ASN A 183 -17.47 -7.13 -4.66
N VAL A 184 -16.44 -6.37 -4.28
CA VAL A 184 -16.62 -5.03 -3.69
C VAL A 184 -15.74 -3.96 -4.33
N TYR A 185 -14.44 -4.22 -4.49
CA TYR A 185 -13.51 -3.21 -4.98
C TYR A 185 -13.58 -3.08 -6.51
N ALA A 186 -13.74 -1.85 -6.99
CA ALA A 186 -13.51 -1.49 -8.38
C ALA A 186 -12.16 -0.75 -8.51
N PRO A 187 -11.17 -1.30 -9.24
CA PRO A 187 -9.88 -0.64 -9.38
C PRO A 187 -10.04 0.67 -10.16
N LYS A 188 -9.67 1.80 -9.55
CA LYS A 188 -9.70 3.11 -10.22
C LYS A 188 -8.60 3.29 -11.27
N PHE A 189 -7.51 2.55 -11.15
CA PHE A 189 -6.35 2.64 -12.01
C PHE A 189 -5.60 1.32 -12.05
N GLU A 190 -4.97 1.05 -13.18
CA GLU A 190 -4.11 -0.12 -13.37
C GLU A 190 -2.64 0.27 -13.27
N THR A 191 -1.89 -0.45 -12.43
CA THR A 191 -0.45 -0.16 -12.21
C THR A 191 0.49 -1.18 -12.82
N ALA A 192 -0.02 -2.27 -13.40
CA ALA A 192 0.78 -3.34 -13.99
C ALA A 192 1.92 -3.84 -13.05
N GLY A 193 1.67 -3.87 -11.74
CA GLY A 193 2.63 -4.37 -10.76
C GLY A 193 3.73 -3.38 -10.35
N LYS A 194 3.62 -2.09 -10.66
CA LYS A 194 4.60 -1.04 -10.27
C LYS A 194 4.81 -0.88 -8.75
N PHE A 195 3.95 -1.47 -7.91
CA PHE A 195 4.14 -1.55 -6.45
C PHE A 195 5.09 -2.68 -6.01
N TRP A 196 5.35 -3.68 -6.86
CA TRP A 196 6.19 -4.84 -6.53
C TRP A 196 7.61 -4.47 -6.06
N PRO A 197 8.31 -3.49 -6.68
CA PRO A 197 9.62 -3.06 -6.17
C PRO A 197 9.58 -2.56 -4.73
N ILE A 198 8.47 -1.94 -4.28
CA ILE A 198 8.31 -1.50 -2.89
C ILE A 198 8.24 -2.72 -1.96
N VAL A 199 7.45 -3.73 -2.33
CA VAL A 199 7.32 -4.99 -1.60
C VAL A 199 8.69 -5.67 -1.49
N HIS A 200 9.39 -5.87 -2.62
CA HIS A 200 10.70 -6.50 -2.65
C HIS A 200 11.72 -5.75 -1.78
N ASN A 201 11.86 -4.43 -1.95
CA ASN A 201 12.80 -3.64 -1.18
C ASN A 201 12.50 -3.67 0.32
N SER A 202 11.22 -3.68 0.71
CA SER A 202 10.82 -3.83 2.12
C SER A 202 11.20 -5.19 2.69
N MET A 203 11.07 -6.26 1.91
CA MET A 203 11.45 -7.62 2.34
C MET A 203 12.96 -7.73 2.51
N ILE A 204 13.75 -7.20 1.56
CA ILE A 204 15.21 -7.13 1.66
C ILE A 204 15.63 -6.31 2.89
N PHE A 205 15.00 -5.15 3.11
CA PHE A 205 15.26 -4.33 4.30
C PHE A 205 14.98 -5.12 5.59
N SER A 206 13.86 -5.85 5.65
CA SER A 206 13.50 -6.67 6.81
C SER A 206 14.52 -7.78 7.08
N LEU A 207 15.04 -8.43 6.04
CA LEU A 207 16.11 -9.43 6.15
C LEU A 207 17.43 -8.82 6.64
N VAL A 208 17.84 -7.68 6.08
CA VAL A 208 19.05 -6.98 6.51
C VAL A 208 18.93 -6.51 7.96
N LEU A 209 17.77 -5.98 8.35
CA LEU A 209 17.47 -5.60 9.73
C LEU A 209 17.55 -6.80 10.67
N MET A 210 16.96 -7.94 10.29
CA MET A 210 17.08 -9.20 11.03
C MET A 210 18.53 -9.64 11.21
N HIS A 211 19.34 -9.62 10.15
CA HIS A 211 20.76 -9.95 10.26
C HIS A 211 21.52 -8.99 11.19
N ALA A 212 21.23 -7.69 11.13
CA ALA A 212 21.86 -6.70 12.01
C ALA A 212 21.51 -6.94 13.49
N ILE A 213 20.25 -7.27 13.79
CA ILE A 213 19.81 -7.62 15.15
C ILE A 213 20.46 -8.93 15.61
N ALA A 214 20.49 -9.96 14.76
CA ALA A 214 21.13 -11.23 15.06
C ALA A 214 22.61 -11.06 15.37
N LEU A 215 23.36 -10.29 14.56
CA LEU A 215 24.75 -9.95 14.82
C LEU A 215 24.94 -9.24 16.16
N GLY A 216 24.08 -8.27 16.47
CA GLY A 216 24.10 -7.59 17.76
C GLY A 216 23.92 -8.57 18.93
N ILE A 217 22.95 -9.48 18.85
CA ILE A 217 22.67 -10.45 19.92
C ILE A 217 23.83 -11.44 20.12
N PHE A 218 24.35 -12.03 19.04
CA PHE A 218 25.45 -13.01 19.16
C PHE A 218 26.76 -12.38 19.63
N THR A 219 27.00 -11.13 19.25
CA THR A 219 28.14 -10.35 19.76
C THR A 219 28.01 -10.10 21.26
N LEU A 220 26.83 -9.71 21.74
CA LEU A 220 26.57 -9.51 23.18
C LEU A 220 26.66 -10.81 23.98
N LYS A 221 26.19 -11.93 23.43
CA LYS A 221 26.26 -13.25 24.08
C LYS A 221 27.65 -13.90 24.05
N LYS A 222 28.67 -13.24 23.47
CA LYS A 222 30.05 -13.73 23.37
C LYS A 222 30.16 -15.13 22.72
N VAL A 223 29.37 -15.40 21.68
CA VAL A 223 29.44 -16.65 20.91
C VAL A 223 30.15 -16.39 19.57
N PRO A 224 31.49 -16.50 19.50
CA PRO A 224 32.28 -16.04 18.35
C PRO A 224 32.01 -16.83 17.07
N LEU A 225 31.72 -18.13 17.18
CA LEU A 225 31.41 -19.00 16.04
C LEU A 225 30.14 -18.53 15.30
N ALA A 226 29.08 -18.21 16.04
CA ALA A 226 27.82 -17.76 15.45
C ALA A 226 27.94 -16.36 14.81
N SER A 227 28.66 -15.44 15.46
CA SER A 227 28.87 -14.09 14.93
C SER A 227 29.64 -14.11 13.60
N THR A 228 30.69 -14.93 13.52
CA THR A 228 31.51 -15.08 12.29
C THR A 228 30.68 -15.65 11.14
N LEU A 229 29.79 -16.61 11.41
CA LEU A 229 28.94 -17.21 10.38
C LEU A 229 27.86 -16.26 9.85
N ILE A 230 27.35 -15.36 10.68
CA ILE A 230 26.27 -14.43 10.29
C ILE A 230 26.80 -13.20 9.58
N PHE A 231 28.04 -12.79 9.84
CA PHE A 231 28.66 -11.61 9.22
C PHE A 231 28.58 -11.58 7.67
N PRO A 232 28.77 -12.69 6.92
CA PRO A 232 28.61 -12.67 5.46
C PRO A 232 27.16 -12.58 4.95
N LEU A 233 26.14 -12.91 5.76
CA LEU A 233 24.74 -12.97 5.31
C LEU A 233 24.17 -11.60 4.86
N PRO A 234 24.37 -10.47 5.58
CA PRO A 234 23.98 -9.16 5.11
C PRO A 234 24.59 -8.82 3.74
N VAL A 235 25.88 -9.13 3.56
CA VAL A 235 26.60 -8.85 2.30
C VAL A 235 25.99 -9.66 1.16
N LEU A 236 25.76 -10.96 1.36
CA LEU A 236 25.13 -11.83 0.38
C LEU A 236 23.71 -11.35 0.02
N THR A 237 22.94 -10.91 1.01
CA THR A 237 21.57 -10.40 0.82
C THR A 237 21.56 -9.10 -0.01
N LEU A 238 22.52 -8.20 0.24
CA LEU A 238 22.66 -6.97 -0.53
C LEU A 238 23.14 -7.23 -1.97
N LEU A 239 24.07 -8.17 -2.16
CA LEU A 239 24.49 -8.60 -3.50
C LEU A 239 23.33 -9.23 -4.27
N PHE A 240 22.53 -10.08 -3.62
CA PHE A 240 21.32 -10.64 -4.19
C PHE A 240 20.32 -9.53 -4.59
N ASN A 241 20.09 -8.55 -3.72
CA ASN A 241 19.22 -7.41 -4.04
C ASN A 241 19.74 -6.64 -5.26
N GLU A 242 21.04 -6.38 -5.36
CA GLU A 242 21.62 -5.67 -6.50
C GLU A 242 21.52 -6.48 -7.80
N TYR A 243 21.71 -7.81 -7.73
CA TYR A 243 21.44 -8.71 -8.85
C TYR A 243 19.98 -8.61 -9.29
N CYS A 244 19.03 -8.70 -8.36
CA CYS A 244 17.61 -8.60 -8.65
C CYS A 244 17.23 -7.24 -9.24
N ARG A 245 17.80 -6.14 -8.73
CA ARG A 245 17.61 -4.79 -9.28
C ARG A 245 18.11 -4.70 -10.71
N LYS A 246 19.31 -5.20 -11.02
CA LYS A 246 19.86 -5.15 -12.38
C LYS A 246 19.08 -6.05 -13.34
N ARG A 247 18.64 -7.23 -12.90
CA ARG A 247 18.02 -8.24 -13.76
C ARG A 247 16.51 -8.05 -13.97
N PHE A 248 15.77 -7.69 -12.93
CA PHE A 248 14.30 -7.73 -12.91
C PHE A 248 13.62 -6.38 -12.78
N LEU A 249 14.25 -5.36 -12.16
CA LEU A 249 13.65 -4.04 -12.02
C LEU A 249 13.27 -3.38 -13.37
N PRO A 250 14.06 -3.52 -14.46
CA PRO A 250 13.70 -2.95 -15.76
C PRO A 250 12.31 -3.39 -16.26
N ASN A 251 11.89 -4.62 -15.94
CA ASN A 251 10.59 -5.16 -16.35
C ASN A 251 9.40 -4.44 -15.69
N PHE A 252 9.61 -3.76 -14.56
CA PHE A 252 8.56 -3.00 -13.85
C PHE A 252 8.54 -1.51 -14.23
N ILE A 253 9.58 -1.02 -14.90
CA ILE A 253 9.73 0.39 -15.30
C ILE A 253 9.42 0.57 -16.79
N THR A 254 9.86 -0.37 -17.62
CA THR A 254 9.79 -0.26 -19.07
C THR A 254 9.15 -1.49 -19.69
N TYR A 255 8.41 -1.29 -20.78
CA TYR A 255 7.88 -2.37 -21.61
C TYR A 255 8.90 -2.74 -22.69
N SER A 256 9.03 -4.03 -23.00
CA SER A 256 9.94 -4.49 -24.05
C SER A 256 9.36 -4.18 -25.44
N ALA A 257 10.20 -3.64 -26.34
CA ALA A 257 9.81 -3.34 -27.71
C ALA A 257 9.27 -4.58 -28.45
N GLN A 258 9.83 -5.77 -28.17
CA GLN A 258 9.36 -7.03 -28.75
C GLN A 258 7.90 -7.34 -28.38
N THR A 259 7.50 -7.13 -27.12
CA THR A 259 6.11 -7.35 -26.68
C THR A 259 5.17 -6.32 -27.31
N LEU A 260 5.60 -5.06 -27.41
CA LEU A 260 4.84 -4.01 -28.07
C LEU A 260 4.62 -4.33 -29.55
N ILE A 261 5.68 -4.64 -30.31
CA ILE A 261 5.57 -5.02 -31.74
C ILE A 261 4.66 -6.23 -31.93
N LYS A 262 4.75 -7.22 -31.04
CA LYS A 262 3.88 -8.40 -31.11
C LYS A 262 2.41 -8.04 -30.88
N LYS A 263 2.14 -7.16 -29.90
CA LYS A 263 0.79 -6.67 -29.59
C LYS A 263 0.24 -5.84 -30.76
N ASP A 264 1.03 -4.93 -31.32
CA ASP A 264 0.65 -4.11 -32.48
C ASP A 264 0.26 -4.97 -33.68
N ARG A 265 1.04 -6.03 -33.98
CA ARG A 265 0.72 -6.98 -35.06
C ARG A 265 -0.57 -7.74 -34.83
N GLN A 266 -0.91 -8.06 -33.57
CA GLN A 266 -2.18 -8.70 -33.23
C GLN A 266 -3.34 -7.72 -33.44
N ASP A 267 -3.14 -6.48 -33.02
CA ASP A 267 -4.14 -5.43 -33.07
C ASP A 267 -4.43 -4.98 -34.52
N CYS A 268 -3.47 -5.13 -35.46
CA CYS A 268 -3.72 -4.92 -36.89
C CYS A 268 -4.84 -5.80 -37.47
N ASN A 269 -5.08 -6.97 -36.90
CA ASN A 269 -6.10 -7.91 -37.37
C ASN A 269 -7.41 -7.80 -36.56
N ASP A 270 -7.49 -6.89 -35.59
CA ASP A 270 -8.68 -6.71 -34.74
C ASP A 270 -9.70 -5.79 -35.44
N PRO A 271 -10.93 -6.27 -35.74
CA PRO A 271 -11.96 -5.45 -36.39
C PRO A 271 -12.45 -4.27 -35.54
N HIS A 272 -12.19 -4.25 -34.23
CA HIS A 272 -12.61 -3.17 -33.33
C HIS A 272 -11.63 -1.99 -33.28
N MET A 273 -10.44 -2.10 -33.88
CA MET A 273 -9.42 -1.05 -33.79
C MET A 273 -9.82 0.31 -34.38
N PRO A 274 -10.54 0.41 -35.51
CA PRO A 274 -11.00 1.71 -36.02
C PRO A 274 -11.85 2.49 -35.00
N GLU A 275 -12.80 1.81 -34.34
CA GLU A 275 -13.65 2.42 -33.31
C GLU A 275 -12.83 2.86 -32.08
N PHE A 276 -11.80 2.09 -31.72
CA PHE A 276 -10.89 2.46 -30.64
C PHE A 276 -10.12 3.76 -30.94
N PHE A 277 -9.60 3.91 -32.17
CA PHE A 277 -8.89 5.13 -32.57
C PHE A 277 -9.80 6.36 -32.57
N ASP A 278 -11.06 6.23 -32.98
CA ASP A 278 -12.03 7.32 -32.91
C ASP A 278 -12.29 7.77 -31.46
N LYS A 279 -12.40 6.82 -30.53
CA LYS A 279 -12.54 7.10 -29.09
C LYS A 279 -11.28 7.74 -28.49
N LEU A 280 -10.10 7.41 -29.00
CA LEU A 280 -8.82 7.93 -28.49
C LEU A 280 -8.70 9.45 -28.63
N ILE A 281 -9.31 10.03 -29.68
CA ILE A 281 -9.29 11.48 -29.97
C ILE A 281 -9.88 12.30 -28.81
N THR A 282 -10.88 11.75 -28.11
CA THR A 282 -11.59 12.44 -27.02
C THR A 282 -11.21 11.94 -25.62
N ALA A 283 -10.44 10.85 -25.52
CA ALA A 283 -10.17 10.15 -24.27
C ALA A 283 -9.47 11.01 -23.19
N TYR A 284 -8.57 11.92 -23.60
CA TYR A 284 -7.81 12.78 -22.69
C TYR A 284 -8.29 14.24 -22.65
N LYS A 285 -9.53 14.51 -23.10
CA LYS A 285 -10.13 15.83 -22.93
C LYS A 285 -10.35 16.10 -21.44
N ASP A 286 -10.12 17.35 -21.04
CA ASP A 286 -10.34 17.77 -19.66
C ASP A 286 -11.80 17.46 -19.24
N PRO A 287 -12.03 16.84 -18.07
CA PRO A 287 -13.37 16.56 -17.58
C PRO A 287 -14.29 17.78 -17.56
N ALA A 288 -13.76 18.99 -17.36
CA ALA A 288 -14.54 20.24 -17.40
C ALA A 288 -15.01 20.63 -18.81
N LEU A 289 -14.40 20.08 -19.86
CA LEU A 289 -14.79 20.31 -21.25
C LEU A 289 -15.84 19.32 -21.75
N PHE A 290 -16.15 18.26 -20.97
CA PHE A 290 -17.28 17.41 -21.27
C PHE A 290 -18.57 18.19 -21.06
N ARG A 291 -19.35 18.34 -22.15
CA ARG A 291 -20.68 18.97 -22.08
C ARG A 291 -21.54 18.15 -21.14
N ALA A 292 -21.82 18.68 -19.94
CA ALA A 292 -22.83 18.13 -19.06
C ALA A 292 -24.10 17.98 -19.89
N GLN A 293 -24.53 16.74 -20.14
CA GLN A 293 -25.87 16.49 -20.67
C GLN A 293 -26.84 16.89 -19.55
N PHE A 294 -27.16 18.18 -19.48
CA PHE A 294 -28.38 18.61 -18.82
C PHE A 294 -29.49 17.86 -19.54
N SER A 295 -30.07 16.87 -18.86
CA SER A 295 -31.28 16.22 -19.35
C SER A 295 -32.29 17.33 -19.55
N ASP A 296 -32.62 17.62 -20.80
CA ASP A 296 -33.62 18.62 -21.15
C ASP A 296 -34.95 18.13 -20.55
N SER A 297 -35.30 18.66 -19.38
CA SER A 297 -36.59 18.44 -18.76
C SER A 297 -37.62 19.33 -19.45
N ASN A 298 -37.77 19.16 -20.76
CA ASN A 298 -38.89 19.70 -21.49
C ASN A 298 -39.36 18.65 -22.49
N GLY A 299 -40.45 17.98 -22.13
CA GLY A 299 -41.16 17.09 -23.02
C GLY A 299 -41.68 17.86 -24.23
N ARG A 300 -40.90 17.85 -25.31
CA ARG A 300 -41.40 18.00 -26.68
C ARG A 300 -40.68 16.98 -27.55
N ARG A 301 -41.37 15.85 -27.76
CA ARG A 301 -41.12 14.97 -28.91
C ARG A 301 -41.21 15.82 -30.17
N THR A 302 -40.12 15.91 -30.91
CA THR A 302 -40.16 16.21 -32.36
C THR A 302 -39.44 15.05 -33.06
N PRO A 303 -40.05 14.41 -34.06
CA PRO A 303 -39.43 13.31 -34.78
C PRO A 303 -38.72 13.87 -36.00
N ASN A 304 -37.39 13.83 -36.04
CA ASN A 304 -36.68 14.15 -37.27
C ASN A 304 -36.18 12.87 -37.94
N HIS A 305 -37.02 12.53 -38.92
CA HIS A 305 -36.80 11.81 -40.16
C HIS A 305 -35.37 11.85 -40.72
N LEU A 306 -35.06 10.77 -41.44
CA LEU A 306 -33.96 10.56 -42.36
C LEU A 306 -33.76 11.67 -43.40
N ASP A 307 -32.53 11.66 -43.94
CA ASP A 307 -32.02 12.17 -45.23
C ASP A 307 -31.58 13.65 -45.28
N ASP A 308 -30.28 13.89 -45.55
CA ASP A 308 -29.89 14.24 -46.92
C ASP A 308 -28.37 14.26 -47.15
N HIS A 309 -28.04 13.92 -48.40
CA HIS A 309 -26.73 13.89 -49.03
C HIS A 309 -26.12 15.29 -49.29
N ALA A 310 -24.79 15.29 -49.46
CA ALA A 310 -23.96 16.15 -50.34
C ALA A 310 -23.71 17.64 -49.99
N ALA A 311 -22.44 17.92 -49.63
CA ALA A 311 -21.41 18.77 -50.30
C ALA A 311 -21.84 20.03 -51.09
N PRO A 312 -20.97 21.06 -51.26
CA PRO A 312 -19.52 20.96 -51.54
C PRO A 312 -18.59 21.23 -50.36
#